data_AF-A0A660NK03-F1
#
_entry.id   AF-A0A660NK03-F1
#
_cell.length_a   1.000
_cell.length_b   1.000
_cell.length_c   1.000
_cell.angle_alpha   90.00
_cell.angle_beta   90.00
_cell.angle_gamma   90.00
#
_symmetry.space_group_name_H-M   'P 1'
#
loop_
_entity.id
_entity.type
_entity.pdbx_description
1 polymer ?
#
loop_
_entity_poly.entity_id
_entity_poly.type
_entity_poly.pdbx_seq_one_letter_code
_entity_poly.pdbx_strand_id
1 'polypeptide(L)'
;EQGESLLPMIEESWLKALQIGERPDLAGNVSGRGSFMAAGQLWALFDARKEMDKASHYKGMQADMYAKYREAADRGLVSAAALEDAMAEV
;
A
#
# COMPACT_ATOMS: atom_id res chain seq x y z
N GLU A 1 0.11 21.61 -15.61
CA GLU A 1 1.21 20.85 -16.26
C GLU A 1 2.27 20.28 -15.29
N GLN A 2 2.22 20.49 -13.96
CA GLN A 2 3.24 19.94 -13.04
C GLN A 2 3.06 18.45 -12.67
N GLY A 3 1.87 17.87 -12.89
CA GLY A 3 1.52 16.53 -12.39
C GLY A 3 2.47 15.42 -12.89
N GLU A 4 2.84 15.44 -14.17
CA GLU A 4 3.75 14.43 -14.74
C GLU A 4 5.16 14.48 -14.13
N SER A 5 5.66 15.69 -13.83
CA SER A 5 6.98 15.88 -13.23
C SER A 5 7.10 15.31 -11.82
N LEU A 6 5.98 15.12 -11.12
CA LEU A 6 5.93 14.57 -9.77
C LEU A 6 5.85 13.04 -9.75
N LEU A 7 5.48 12.41 -10.87
CA LEU A 7 5.24 10.97 -10.90
C LEU A 7 6.48 10.13 -10.49
N PRO A 8 7.73 10.48 -10.85
CA PRO A 8 8.91 9.77 -10.35
C PRO A 8 9.03 9.85 -8.81
N MET A 9 8.78 11.03 -8.24
CA MET A 9 8.83 11.22 -6.78
C MET A 9 7.71 10.46 -6.07
N ILE A 10 6.51 10.40 -6.66
CA ILE A 10 5.39 9.60 -6.14
C ILE A 10 5.75 8.11 -6.16
N GLU A 11 6.31 7.61 -7.26
CA GLU A 11 6.78 6.22 -7.38
C GLU A 11 7.80 5.89 -6.29
N GLU A 12 8.86 6.69 -6.17
CA GLU A 12 9.92 6.51 -5.16
C GLU A 12 9.38 6.54 -3.73
N SER A 13 8.41 7.41 -3.45
CA SER A 13 7.80 7.52 -2.13
C SER A 13 7.06 6.24 -1.73
N TRP A 14 6.30 5.64 -2.66
CA TRP A 14 5.60 4.39 -2.40
C TRP A 14 6.53 3.18 -2.34
N LEU A 15 7.55 3.13 -3.19
CA LEU A 15 8.60 2.11 -3.12
C LEU A 15 9.32 2.15 -1.77
N LYS A 16 9.63 3.36 -1.27
CA LYS A 16 10.25 3.55 0.04
C LYS A 16 9.31 3.16 1.18
N ALA A 17 8.01 3.45 1.07
CA ALA A 17 7.03 3.00 2.06
C ALA A 17 7.00 1.45 2.16
N LEU A 18 7.00 0.75 1.02
CA LEU A 18 7.09 -0.72 0.99
C LEU A 18 8.42 -1.23 1.59
N GLN A 19 9.53 -0.55 1.28
CA GLN A 19 10.84 -0.91 1.83
C GLN A 19 10.90 -0.74 3.35
N ILE A 20 10.28 0.34 3.87
CA ILE A 20 10.16 0.55 5.30
C ILE A 20 9.28 -0.54 5.91
N GLY A 21 8.15 -0.86 5.27
CA GLY A 21 7.17 -1.80 5.79
C GLY A 21 6.25 -1.16 6.84
N GLU A 22 5.33 -1.94 7.41
CA GLU A 22 4.46 -1.46 8.49
C GLU A 22 5.28 -1.02 9.72
N ARG A 23 4.83 0.06 10.36
CA ARG A 23 5.40 0.61 11.60
C ARG A 23 4.29 0.94 12.62
N PRO A 24 3.54 -0.08 13.09
CA PRO A 24 2.44 0.12 14.03
C PRO A 24 2.90 0.69 15.39
N ASP A 25 4.19 0.60 15.67
CA ASP A 25 4.87 1.13 16.86
C ASP A 25 5.14 2.65 16.79
N LEU A 26 5.10 3.26 15.61
CA LEU A 26 5.34 4.69 15.45
C LEU A 26 4.04 5.49 15.63
N ALA A 27 4.12 6.55 16.43
CA ALA A 27 3.02 7.49 16.61
C ALA A 27 2.64 8.14 15.27
N GLY A 28 1.34 8.14 14.95
CA GLY A 28 0.82 8.69 13.70
C GLY A 28 0.95 7.76 12.49
N ASN A 29 1.34 6.49 12.67
CA ASN A 29 1.31 5.52 11.59
C ASN A 29 -0.12 5.30 11.07
N VAL A 30 -0.26 5.22 9.74
CA VAL A 30 -1.50 4.80 9.08
C VAL A 30 -1.37 3.32 8.75
N SER A 31 -2.28 2.52 9.28
CA SER A 31 -2.32 1.08 9.04
C SER A 31 -2.44 0.76 7.55
N GLY A 32 -1.64 -0.20 7.08
CA GLY A 32 -1.63 -0.61 5.67
C GLY A 32 -0.75 0.25 4.75
N ARG A 33 -0.31 1.43 5.22
CA ARG A 33 0.46 2.40 4.42
C ARG A 33 1.87 1.90 4.07
N GLY A 34 2.46 1.04 4.90
CA GLY A 34 3.74 0.39 4.63
C GLY A 34 3.61 -0.96 3.90
N SER A 35 2.39 -1.36 3.53
CA SER A 35 2.10 -2.69 2.97
C SER A 35 1.11 -2.63 1.80
N PHE A 36 -0.10 -3.15 1.97
CA PHE A 36 -1.05 -3.36 0.88
C PHE A 36 -1.52 -2.04 0.27
N MET A 37 -1.61 -0.94 1.02
CA MET A 37 -1.98 0.35 0.44
C MET A 37 -0.87 0.91 -0.45
N ALA A 38 0.41 0.82 -0.04
CA ALA A 38 1.51 1.25 -0.89
C ALA A 38 1.62 0.39 -2.16
N ALA A 39 1.42 -0.92 -2.06
CA ALA A 39 1.34 -1.80 -3.22
C ALA A 39 0.17 -1.41 -4.15
N GLY A 40 -0.99 -1.08 -3.59
CA GLY A 40 -2.14 -0.61 -4.38
C GLY A 40 -1.89 0.72 -5.10
N GLN A 41 -1.20 1.66 -4.47
CA GLN A 41 -0.83 2.93 -5.11
C GLN A 41 0.16 2.72 -6.26
N LEU A 42 1.13 1.82 -6.12
CA LEU A 42 2.04 1.45 -7.20
C LEU A 42 1.31 0.74 -8.34
N TRP A 43 0.37 -0.16 -8.03
CA TRP A 43 -0.50 -0.75 -9.05
C TRP A 43 -1.23 0.34 -9.86
N ALA A 44 -1.92 1.26 -9.19
CA ALA A 44 -2.66 2.33 -9.86
C ALA A 44 -1.75 3.22 -10.72
N LEU A 45 -0.55 3.55 -10.23
CA LEU A 45 0.43 4.34 -10.96
C LEU A 45 0.91 3.64 -12.24
N PHE A 46 1.28 2.36 -12.14
CA PHE A 46 1.76 1.60 -13.30
C PHE A 46 0.64 1.26 -14.29
N ASP A 47 -0.58 1.03 -13.81
CA ASP A 47 -1.76 0.84 -14.68
C ASP A 47 -2.08 2.12 -15.49
N ALA A 48 -2.02 3.28 -14.83
CA ALA A 48 -2.20 4.58 -15.48
C ALA A 48 -1.15 4.83 -16.58
N ARG A 49 0.10 4.40 -16.35
CA ARG A 49 1.20 4.46 -17.33
C ARG A 49 1.22 3.33 -18.36
N LYS A 50 0.27 2.38 -18.29
CA LYS A 50 0.20 1.18 -19.16
C LYS A 50 1.41 0.23 -19.03
N GLU A 51 2.08 0.25 -17.89
CA GLU A 51 3.17 -0.67 -17.54
C GLU A 51 2.60 -1.97 -16.93
N MET A 52 1.93 -2.77 -17.77
CA MET A 52 1.06 -3.87 -17.33
C MET A 52 1.76 -4.96 -16.49
N ASP A 53 3.03 -5.24 -16.74
CA ASP A 53 3.80 -6.25 -15.99
C ASP A 53 4.01 -5.79 -14.54
N LYS A 54 4.41 -4.52 -14.36
CA LYS A 54 4.57 -3.93 -13.02
C LYS A 54 3.22 -3.80 -12.32
N ALA A 55 2.19 -3.34 -13.03
CA ALA A 55 0.84 -3.25 -12.48
C ALA A 55 0.37 -4.62 -11.95
N SER A 56 0.54 -5.69 -12.73
CA SER A 56 0.16 -7.05 -12.33
C SER A 56 0.96 -7.53 -11.12
N HIS A 57 2.27 -7.23 -11.08
CA HIS A 57 3.12 -7.55 -9.93
C HIS A 57 2.61 -6.91 -8.63
N TYR A 58 2.37 -5.59 -8.64
CA TYR A 58 1.93 -4.88 -7.44
C TYR A 58 0.47 -5.18 -7.05
N LYS A 59 -0.38 -5.50 -8.02
CA LYS A 59 -1.74 -5.99 -7.73
C LYS A 59 -1.73 -7.33 -6.99
N GLY A 60 -0.87 -8.25 -7.41
CA GLY A 60 -0.65 -9.52 -6.69
C GLY A 60 -0.12 -9.29 -5.28
N MET A 61 0.91 -8.43 -5.15
CA MET A 61 1.49 -8.07 -3.86
C MET A 61 0.46 -7.45 -2.90
N GLN A 62 -0.38 -6.53 -3.39
CA GLN A 62 -1.45 -5.92 -2.60
C GLN A 62 -2.41 -6.99 -2.06
N ALA A 63 -2.87 -7.90 -2.91
CA ALA A 63 -3.79 -8.97 -2.51
C ALA A 63 -3.16 -9.89 -1.45
N ASP A 64 -1.91 -10.31 -1.65
CA ASP A 64 -1.18 -11.17 -0.72
C ASP A 64 -0.96 -10.51 0.65
N MET A 65 -0.55 -9.24 0.65
CA MET A 65 -0.32 -8.48 1.87
C MET A 65 -1.62 -8.22 2.62
N TYR A 66 -2.70 -7.86 1.90
CA TYR A 66 -4.00 -7.64 2.50
C TYR A 66 -4.57 -8.92 3.13
N ALA A 67 -4.42 -10.07 2.47
CA ALA A 67 -4.85 -11.36 3.02
C ALA A 67 -4.13 -11.68 4.35
N LYS A 68 -2.79 -11.49 4.38
CA LYS A 68 -2.00 -11.68 5.61
C LYS A 68 -2.39 -10.71 6.72
N TYR A 69 -2.64 -9.44 6.36
CA TYR A 69 -3.03 -8.42 7.31
C TYR A 69 -4.42 -8.70 7.91
N ARG A 70 -5.37 -9.16 7.09
CA ARG A 70 -6.69 -9.63 7.54
C ARG A 70 -6.59 -10.82 8.47
N GLU A 71 -5.80 -11.84 8.13
CA GLU A 71 -5.59 -12.99 9.01
C GLU A 71 -5.00 -12.57 10.37
N ALA A 72 -4.06 -11.63 10.36
CA ALA A 72 -3.47 -11.11 11.61
C ALA A 72 -4.50 -10.34 12.45
N ALA A 73 -5.40 -9.57 11.82
CA ALA A 73 -6.49 -8.88 12.50
C ALA A 73 -7.53 -9.86 13.07
N ASP A 74 -7.93 -10.89 12.31
CA ASP A 74 -8.84 -11.94 12.77
C ASP A 74 -8.28 -12.70 13.99
N ARG A 75 -6.94 -12.78 14.09
CA ARG A 75 -6.23 -13.37 15.23
C ARG A 75 -5.98 -12.39 16.38
N GLY A 76 -6.44 -11.13 16.27
CA GLY A 76 -6.25 -10.08 17.26
C GLY A 76 -4.81 -9.58 17.39
N LEU A 77 -3.94 -9.89 16.42
CA LEU A 77 -2.55 -9.44 16.38
C LEU A 77 -2.41 -8.02 15.84
N VAL A 78 -3.45 -7.54 15.15
CA VAL A 78 -3.59 -6.17 14.65
C VAL A 78 -5.00 -5.69 14.96
N SER A 79 -5.19 -4.39 15.21
CA SER A 79 -6.51 -3.83 15.49
C SER A 79 -7.44 -4.00 14.29
N ALA A 80 -8.64 -4.55 14.51
CA ALA A 80 -9.67 -4.66 13.48
C ALA A 80 -10.16 -3.28 12.99
N ALA A 81 -10.21 -2.29 13.89
CA ALA A 81 -10.54 -0.90 13.54
C ALA A 81 -9.52 -0.29 12.56
N ALA A 82 -8.24 -0.65 12.71
CA ALA A 82 -7.20 -0.23 11.77
C ALA A 82 -7.36 -0.83 10.36
N LEU A 83 -8.07 -1.95 10.23
CA LEU A 83 -8.39 -2.59 8.96
C LEU A 83 -9.61 -1.93 8.31
N GLU A 84 -10.62 -1.59 9.12
CA GLU A 84 -11.80 -0.83 8.70
C GLU A 84 -11.44 0.58 8.22
N ASP A 85 -10.60 1.31 8.96
CA ASP A 85 -10.11 2.64 8.57
C ASP A 85 -9.32 2.59 7.27
N ALA A 86 -8.45 1.59 7.11
CA ALA A 86 -7.65 1.43 5.89
C ALA A 86 -8.50 1.10 4.66
N MET A 87 -9.64 0.42 4.82
CA MET A 87 -10.59 0.17 3.73
C MET A 87 -11.44 1.39 3.38
N ALA A 88 -11.67 2.32 4.32
CA ALA A 88 -12.41 3.55 4.06
C ALA A 88 -11.63 4.57 3.22
N GLU A 89 -10.29 4.46 3.17
CA GLU A 89 -9.40 5.35 2.40
C GLU A 89 -9.06 4.86 0.97
N VAL A 90 -9.51 3.66 0.58
CA VAL A 90 -9.25 3.06 -0.75
C VAL A 90 -10.47 3.22 -1.66
#